data_AF-A0A0J7YPZ1-F1
#
_entry.id   AF-A0A0J7YPZ1-F1
#
_cell.length_a   1.000
_cell.length_b   1.000
_cell.length_c   1.000
_cell.angle_alpha   90.00
_cell.angle_beta   90.00
_cell.angle_gamma   90.00
#
_symmetry.space_group_name_H-M   'P 1'
#
loop_
_entity.id
_entity.type
_entity.pdbx_description
1 polymer ?
#
loop_
_entity_poly.entity_id
_entity_poly.type
_entity_poly.pdbx_seq_one_letter_code
_entity_poly.pdbx_strand_id
1 'polypeptide(L)'
;MEPQGTELLSALAAGNQARIILEITTSHSQQQSVTPLTLGLAVAANQTQGKLICIRPSLHSCYGLEHVVEHENKHEHDCNANGSATELRVGDPCEVVTDIRNVDFAVIDCTNLDANRLRLLSDKLHLNPRGFIIVANNILHREQGVALVDQILKGKR
;
A
#
# COMPACT_ATOMS: atom_id res chain seq x y z
N MET A 1 -11.57 10.31 16.44
CA MET A 1 -10.49 9.81 15.56
C MET A 1 -9.81 8.68 16.31
N GLU A 2 -9.61 7.51 15.70
CA GLU A 2 -8.78 6.43 16.27
C GLU A 2 -7.36 6.53 15.67
N PRO A 3 -6.44 7.32 16.29
CA PRO A 3 -5.04 7.40 15.86
C PRO A 3 -4.25 6.10 16.03
N GLN A 4 -4.78 5.13 16.79
CA GLN A 4 -4.10 3.88 17.11
C GLN A 4 -3.88 2.97 15.90
N GLY A 5 -4.80 3.00 14.92
CA GLY A 5 -4.71 2.13 13.74
C GLY A 5 -3.55 2.53 12.81
N THR A 6 -3.36 3.82 12.57
CA THR A 6 -2.37 4.29 11.59
C THR A 6 -0.93 4.13 12.07
N GLU A 7 -0.65 4.44 13.34
CA GLU A 7 0.68 4.29 13.94
C GLU A 7 1.08 2.83 14.06
N LEU A 8 0.12 1.95 14.38
CA LEU A 8 0.35 0.51 14.43
C LEU A 8 0.78 -0.04 13.06
N LEU A 9 0.14 0.39 11.97
CA LEU A 9 0.45 -0.12 10.63
C LEU A 9 1.83 0.34 10.14
N SER A 10 2.20 1.60 10.38
CA SER A 10 3.54 2.09 10.04
C SER A 10 4.62 1.45 10.90
N ALA A 11 4.39 1.32 12.21
CA ALA A 11 5.30 0.62 13.12
C ALA A 11 5.46 -0.85 12.74
N LEU A 12 4.40 -1.52 12.29
CA LEU A 12 4.44 -2.90 11.82
C LEU A 12 5.26 -3.04 10.53
N ALA A 13 5.06 -2.14 9.57
CA ALA A 13 5.84 -2.14 8.33
C ALA A 13 7.34 -1.93 8.61
N ALA A 14 7.67 -0.95 9.47
CA ALA A 14 9.05 -0.68 9.88
C ALA A 14 9.67 -1.83 10.67
N GLY A 15 8.94 -2.35 11.66
CA GLY A 15 9.38 -3.47 12.51
C GLY A 15 9.60 -4.77 11.72
N ASN A 16 8.84 -4.98 10.64
CA ASN A 16 9.01 -6.10 9.72
C ASN A 16 10.13 -5.86 8.68
N GLN A 17 10.85 -4.74 8.74
CA GLN A 17 11.88 -4.35 7.77
C GLN A 17 11.39 -4.40 6.31
N ALA A 18 10.14 -4.02 6.07
CA ALA A 18 9.52 -4.10 4.75
C ALA A 18 10.27 -3.23 3.73
N ARG A 19 10.68 -3.81 2.59
CA ARG A 19 11.37 -3.11 1.50
C ARG A 19 10.39 -2.63 0.43
N ILE A 20 9.36 -3.41 0.11
CA ILE A 20 8.29 -2.99 -0.81
C ILE A 20 6.98 -2.89 -0.04
N ILE A 21 6.53 -1.66 0.18
CA ILE A 21 5.31 -1.31 0.91
C ILE A 21 4.27 -0.82 -0.09
N LEU A 22 3.08 -1.42 -0.08
CA LEU A 22 1.95 -1.00 -0.91
C LEU A 22 0.85 -0.36 -0.08
N GLU A 23 0.34 0.77 -0.56
CA GLU A 23 -0.90 1.37 -0.05
C GLU A 23 -1.89 1.50 -1.20
N ILE A 24 -2.95 0.68 -1.18
CA ILE A 24 -3.93 0.59 -2.25
C ILE A 24 -5.26 1.19 -1.79
N THR A 25 -5.73 2.22 -2.49
CA THR A 25 -7.06 2.79 -2.28
C THR A 25 -7.99 2.37 -3.42
N THR A 26 -9.23 2.01 -3.09
CA THR A 26 -10.23 1.55 -4.06
C THR A 26 -11.38 2.54 -4.25
N SER A 27 -11.45 3.59 -3.43
CA SER A 27 -12.49 4.61 -3.53
C SER A 27 -12.16 5.68 -4.56
N HIS A 28 -13.13 5.96 -5.44
CA HIS A 28 -13.09 7.06 -6.40
C HIS A 28 -13.75 8.35 -5.88
N SER A 29 -14.42 8.29 -4.74
CA SER A 29 -15.47 9.27 -4.39
C SER A 29 -15.01 10.47 -3.58
N GLN A 30 -13.72 10.60 -3.23
CA GLN A 30 -13.22 11.77 -2.52
C GLN A 30 -11.84 12.21 -3.01
N GLN A 31 -11.62 13.54 -2.99
CA GLN A 31 -10.28 14.14 -2.96
C GLN A 31 -9.59 13.65 -1.68
N GLN A 32 -8.92 12.51 -1.77
CA GLN A 32 -8.18 11.97 -0.66
C GLN A 32 -6.81 12.65 -0.63
N SER A 33 -6.66 13.58 0.31
CA SER A 33 -5.37 14.16 0.64
C SER A 33 -4.43 13.11 1.22
N VAL A 34 -3.14 13.47 1.35
CA VAL A 34 -2.15 12.68 2.11
C VAL A 34 -2.75 12.31 3.45
N THR A 35 -2.91 11.00 3.68
CA THR A 35 -3.44 10.52 4.95
C THR A 35 -2.31 10.37 5.97
N PRO A 36 -2.59 10.45 7.28
CA PRO A 36 -1.60 10.13 8.31
C PRO A 36 -0.99 8.74 8.14
N LEU A 37 -1.77 7.78 7.61
CA LEU A 37 -1.27 6.44 7.27
C LEU A 37 -0.23 6.49 6.16
N THR A 38 -0.55 7.18 5.05
CA THR A 38 0.36 7.37 3.91
C THR A 38 1.70 7.95 4.37
N LEU A 39 1.64 9.00 5.20
CA LEU A 39 2.84 9.63 5.76
C LEU A 39 3.61 8.66 6.68
N GLY A 40 2.91 7.94 7.55
CA GLY A 40 3.52 6.94 8.42
C GLY A 40 4.22 5.81 7.65
N LEU A 41 3.61 5.34 6.56
CA LEU A 41 4.19 4.33 5.69
C LEU A 41 5.40 4.86 4.91
N ALA A 42 5.38 6.13 4.49
CA ALA A 42 6.53 6.77 3.83
C ALA A 42 7.73 6.87 4.80
N VAL A 43 7.48 7.25 6.05
CA VAL A 43 8.50 7.23 7.11
C VAL A 43 9.02 5.80 7.33
N ALA A 44 8.14 4.81 7.40
CA ALA A 44 8.54 3.41 7.55
C ALA A 44 9.41 2.94 6.38
N ALA A 45 9.05 3.27 5.13
CA ALA A 45 9.84 2.97 3.94
C ALA A 45 11.24 3.61 4.03
N ASN A 46 11.34 4.88 4.39
CA ASN A 46 12.63 5.54 4.58
C ASN A 46 13.48 4.86 5.66
N GLN A 47 12.89 4.51 6.80
CA GLN A 47 13.58 3.83 7.90
C GLN A 47 14.13 2.46 7.51
N THR A 48 13.42 1.73 6.66
CA THR A 48 13.84 0.40 6.19
C THR A 48 14.67 0.44 4.91
N GLN A 49 14.99 1.65 4.41
CA GLN A 49 15.59 1.87 3.08
C GLN A 49 14.77 1.16 1.98
N GLY A 50 13.45 1.10 2.17
CA GLY A 50 12.48 0.52 1.26
C GLY A 50 11.83 1.56 0.35
N LYS A 51 10.73 1.16 -0.24
CA LYS A 51 9.90 1.97 -1.14
C LYS A 51 8.43 1.78 -0.80
N LEU A 52 7.73 2.88 -0.58
CA LEU A 52 6.28 2.97 -0.58
C LEU A 52 5.78 3.18 -2.00
N ILE A 53 4.82 2.38 -2.45
CA ILE A 53 4.07 2.61 -3.69
C ILE A 53 2.60 2.80 -3.35
N CYS A 54 2.10 3.99 -3.59
CA CYS A 54 0.70 4.35 -3.43
C CYS A 54 -0.03 4.10 -4.75
N ILE A 55 -1.04 3.23 -4.73
CA ILE A 55 -1.92 3.00 -5.88
C ILE A 55 -3.24 3.72 -5.63
N ARG A 56 -3.61 4.62 -6.56
CA ARG A 56 -4.84 5.39 -6.52
C ARG A 56 -5.67 5.15 -7.78
N PRO A 57 -7.00 5.07 -7.69
CA PRO A 57 -7.81 4.69 -8.83
C PRO A 57 -8.13 5.87 -9.76
N SER A 58 -7.84 7.11 -9.36
CA SER A 58 -7.99 8.31 -10.18
C SER A 58 -7.05 9.44 -9.76
N LEU A 59 -6.76 10.37 -10.68
CA LEU A 59 -5.95 11.57 -10.42
C LEU A 59 -6.58 12.48 -9.35
N HIS A 60 -7.92 12.51 -9.27
CA HIS A 60 -8.63 13.29 -8.25
C HIS A 60 -8.35 12.79 -6.82
N SER A 61 -7.92 11.54 -6.67
CA SER A 61 -7.53 10.92 -5.40
C SER A 61 -6.05 11.08 -5.04
N CYS A 62 -5.32 11.92 -5.79
CA CYS A 62 -3.87 12.12 -5.64
C CYS A 62 -3.49 13.48 -5.05
N TYR A 63 -4.47 14.33 -4.72
CA TYR A 63 -4.23 15.69 -4.23
C TYR A 63 -3.31 15.67 -2.99
N GLY A 64 -2.18 16.37 -3.04
CA GLY A 64 -1.22 16.44 -1.93
C GLY A 64 -0.17 15.33 -1.85
N LEU A 65 -0.38 14.17 -2.49
CA LEU A 65 0.63 13.08 -2.55
C LEU A 65 1.88 13.51 -3.32
N GLU A 66 1.72 14.41 -4.29
CA GLU A 66 2.82 15.03 -5.04
C GLU A 66 3.84 15.69 -4.10
N HIS A 67 3.40 16.35 -3.03
CA HIS A 67 4.30 16.96 -2.04
C HIS A 67 5.10 15.92 -1.24
N VAL A 68 4.52 14.74 -0.95
CA VAL A 68 5.26 13.68 -0.24
C VAL A 68 6.39 13.15 -1.12
N VAL A 69 6.10 12.94 -2.40
CA VAL A 69 7.09 12.49 -3.40
C VAL A 69 8.15 13.57 -3.65
N GLU A 70 7.76 14.85 -3.71
CA GLU A 70 8.67 15.97 -3.99
C GLU A 70 9.57 16.36 -2.82
N HIS A 71 9.08 16.29 -1.57
CA HIS A 71 9.85 16.70 -0.40
C HIS A 71 10.99 15.71 -0.07
N GLU A 72 10.84 14.43 -0.44
CA GLU A 72 11.90 13.44 -0.32
C GLU A 72 13.08 13.77 -1.26
N ASN A 73 12.80 14.18 -2.50
CA ASN A 73 13.84 14.52 -3.48
C ASN A 73 14.67 15.78 -3.12
N LYS A 74 14.25 16.60 -2.14
CA LYS A 74 14.94 17.85 -1.75
C LYS A 74 15.83 17.70 -0.51
N HIS A 75 15.69 16.63 0.27
CA HIS A 75 16.50 16.39 1.48
C HIS A 75 17.63 15.37 1.26
N GLU A 76 17.79 14.83 0.05
CA GLU A 76 18.84 13.86 -0.32
C GLU A 76 20.17 14.54 -0.73
N HIS A 77 20.71 15.47 0.07
CA HIS A 77 22.04 16.02 -0.21
C HIS A 77 23.20 15.28 0.47
N ASP A 78 22.97 14.23 1.27
CA ASP A 78 24.08 13.61 2.01
C ASP A 78 24.11 12.07 2.12
N CYS A 79 23.17 11.35 1.50
CA CYS A 79 23.23 9.88 1.49
C CYS A 79 22.82 9.34 0.11
N ASN A 80 23.76 8.64 -0.52
CA ASN A 80 23.66 7.94 -1.80
C ASN A 80 22.57 6.84 -1.80
N ALA A 81 21.29 7.20 -1.90
CA ALA A 81 20.18 6.29 -2.14
C ALA A 81 19.37 6.78 -3.35
N ASN A 82 19.19 5.90 -4.33
CA ASN A 82 18.52 6.18 -5.59
C ASN A 82 17.01 6.43 -5.39
N GLY A 83 16.59 7.69 -5.55
CA GLY A 83 15.22 8.08 -5.85
C GLY A 83 14.25 8.04 -4.67
N SER A 84 13.24 8.92 -4.73
CA SER A 84 12.19 9.05 -3.69
C SER A 84 11.70 7.68 -3.19
N ALA A 85 11.70 7.54 -1.87
CA ALA A 85 11.17 6.39 -1.16
C ALA A 85 9.66 6.22 -1.36
N THR A 86 8.98 7.18 -1.99
CA THR A 86 7.55 7.14 -2.30
C THR A 86 7.29 7.24 -3.80
N GLU A 87 6.49 6.32 -4.34
CA GLU A 87 6.04 6.30 -5.73
C GLU A 87 4.51 6.34 -5.79
N LEU A 88 3.95 7.19 -6.65
CA LEU A 88 2.51 7.27 -6.89
C LEU A 88 2.17 6.62 -8.24
N ARG A 89 1.20 5.71 -8.25
CA ARG A 89 0.62 5.14 -9.47
C ARG A 89 -0.87 5.36 -9.53
N VAL A 90 -1.36 5.73 -10.71
CA VAL A 90 -2.78 6.02 -10.96
C VAL A 90 -3.35 5.04 -11.98
N GLY A 91 -4.48 4.43 -11.66
CA GLY A 91 -5.18 3.47 -12.52
C GLY A 91 -5.94 2.42 -11.72
N ASP A 92 -6.62 1.49 -12.38
CA ASP A 92 -7.30 0.39 -11.67
C ASP A 92 -6.27 -0.40 -10.84
N PRO A 93 -6.46 -0.53 -9.51
CA PRO A 93 -5.58 -1.33 -8.67
C PRO A 93 -5.34 -2.75 -9.18
N CYS A 94 -6.35 -3.36 -9.80
CA CYS A 94 -6.21 -4.70 -10.37
C CYS A 94 -5.31 -4.73 -11.62
N GLU A 95 -5.06 -3.61 -12.28
CA GLU A 95 -4.18 -3.56 -13.46
C GLU A 95 -2.79 -3.05 -13.09
N VAL A 96 -2.72 -2.00 -12.27
CA VAL A 96 -1.46 -1.34 -11.89
C VAL A 96 -0.55 -2.21 -11.04
N VAL A 97 -1.11 -3.12 -10.25
CA VAL A 97 -0.34 -3.97 -9.31
C VAL A 97 0.53 -5.01 -10.01
N THR A 98 0.25 -5.35 -11.28
CA THR A 98 0.86 -6.51 -11.96
C THR A 98 2.36 -6.40 -12.17
N ASP A 99 2.91 -5.19 -12.14
CA ASP A 99 4.33 -4.92 -12.41
C ASP A 99 5.13 -4.77 -11.12
N ILE A 100 4.46 -4.86 -9.97
CA ILE A 100 5.09 -4.75 -8.66
C ILE A 100 5.47 -6.15 -8.19
N ARG A 101 6.72 -6.32 -7.76
CA ARG A 101 7.29 -7.60 -7.35
C ARG A 101 7.80 -7.54 -5.92
N ASN A 102 7.73 -8.68 -5.24
CA ASN A 102 8.30 -8.91 -3.91
C ASN A 102 7.71 -7.98 -2.86
N VAL A 103 6.38 -7.84 -2.89
CA VAL A 103 5.65 -7.03 -1.90
C VAL A 103 5.81 -7.66 -0.52
N ASP A 104 6.38 -6.88 0.41
CA ASP A 104 6.61 -7.29 1.81
C ASP A 104 5.45 -6.89 2.71
N PHE A 105 4.82 -5.75 2.41
CA PHE A 105 3.75 -5.19 3.21
C PHE A 105 2.72 -4.54 2.28
N ALA A 106 1.44 -4.85 2.44
CA ALA A 106 0.37 -4.22 1.67
C ALA A 106 -0.79 -3.82 2.57
N VAL A 107 -1.24 -2.58 2.44
CA VAL A 107 -2.50 -2.10 3.03
C VAL A 107 -3.49 -1.87 1.91
N ILE A 108 -4.66 -2.52 1.99
CA ILE A 108 -5.72 -2.47 1.00
C ILE A 108 -6.96 -1.88 1.64
N ASP A 109 -7.39 -0.70 1.19
CA ASP A 109 -8.70 -0.16 1.55
C ASP A 109 -9.80 -0.89 0.80
N CYS A 110 -10.59 -1.68 1.53
CA CYS A 110 -11.64 -2.55 0.97
C CYS A 110 -13.02 -1.89 0.89
N THR A 111 -13.14 -0.58 1.19
CA THR A 111 -14.42 0.14 1.26
C THR A 111 -15.30 -0.06 0.01
N ASN A 112 -14.71 -0.04 -1.19
CA ASN A 112 -15.42 -0.18 -2.46
C ASN A 112 -14.98 -1.42 -3.26
N LEU A 113 -14.57 -2.47 -2.57
CA LEU A 113 -14.03 -3.68 -3.18
C LEU A 113 -14.91 -4.89 -2.84
N ASP A 114 -15.61 -5.43 -3.84
CA ASP A 114 -16.34 -6.68 -3.67
C ASP A 114 -15.39 -7.90 -3.57
N ALA A 115 -15.94 -9.06 -3.21
CA ALA A 115 -15.16 -10.28 -3.06
C ALA A 115 -14.46 -10.72 -4.36
N ASN A 116 -15.04 -10.46 -5.54
CA ASN A 116 -14.46 -10.86 -6.82
C ASN A 116 -13.26 -9.98 -7.19
N ARG A 117 -13.37 -8.66 -7.00
CA ARG A 117 -12.27 -7.73 -7.24
C ARG A 117 -11.15 -7.92 -6.22
N LEU A 118 -11.48 -8.22 -4.96
CA LEU A 118 -10.47 -8.54 -3.95
C LEU A 118 -9.71 -9.84 -4.29
N ARG A 119 -10.40 -10.85 -4.83
CA ARG A 119 -9.76 -12.06 -5.36
C ARG A 119 -8.82 -11.73 -6.51
N LEU A 120 -9.30 -10.99 -7.50
CA LEU A 120 -8.51 -10.58 -8.66
C LEU A 120 -7.26 -9.79 -8.26
N LEU A 121 -7.40 -8.85 -7.32
CA LEU A 121 -6.28 -8.06 -6.79
C LEU A 121 -5.26 -8.96 -6.08
N SER A 122 -5.75 -9.89 -5.25
CA SER A 122 -4.92 -10.84 -4.50
C SER A 122 -4.14 -11.78 -5.42
N ASP A 123 -4.78 -12.28 -6.48
CA ASP A 123 -4.15 -13.17 -7.46
C ASP A 123 -3.03 -12.47 -8.26
N LYS A 124 -3.12 -11.15 -8.42
CA LYS A 124 -2.14 -10.34 -9.15
C LYS A 124 -1.02 -9.78 -8.27
N LEU A 125 -1.15 -9.84 -6.95
CA LEU A 125 -0.13 -9.39 -6.01
C LEU A 125 1.06 -10.37 -6.00
N HIS A 126 2.23 -9.90 -6.43
CA HIS A 126 3.45 -10.70 -6.35
C HIS A 126 4.16 -10.52 -5.01
N LEU A 127 3.77 -11.34 -4.05
CA LEU A 127 4.19 -11.27 -2.64
C LEU A 127 5.60 -11.83 -2.45
N ASN A 128 6.36 -11.30 -1.49
CA ASN A 128 7.69 -11.80 -1.17
C ASN A 128 7.60 -13.23 -0.59
N PRO A 129 8.22 -14.25 -1.21
CA PRO A 129 8.14 -15.64 -0.74
C PRO A 129 8.80 -15.85 0.63
N ARG A 130 9.72 -14.96 1.05
CA ARG A 130 10.37 -15.02 2.37
C ARG A 130 9.48 -14.56 3.51
N GLY A 131 8.36 -13.91 3.20
CA GLY A 131 7.42 -13.39 4.18
C GLY A 131 6.76 -12.11 3.69
N PHE A 132 5.48 -11.96 4.02
CA PHE A 132 4.70 -10.75 3.70
C PHE A 132 3.59 -10.56 4.72
N ILE A 133 3.09 -9.32 4.80
CA ILE A 133 1.90 -8.95 5.57
C ILE A 133 0.92 -8.24 4.65
N ILE A 134 -0.34 -8.70 4.64
CA ILE A 134 -1.44 -8.00 3.96
C ILE A 134 -2.44 -7.56 5.02
N VAL A 135 -2.77 -6.27 4.99
CA VAL A 135 -3.75 -5.63 5.85
C VAL A 135 -4.91 -5.21 4.98
N ALA A 136 -6.04 -5.88 5.13
CA ALA A 136 -7.28 -5.46 4.50
C ALA A 136 -8.06 -4.57 5.47
N ASN A 137 -8.01 -3.27 5.21
CA ASN A 137 -8.70 -2.26 6.00
C ASN A 137 -10.13 -2.07 5.48
N ASN A 138 -11.05 -1.64 6.36
CA ASN A 138 -12.45 -1.39 6.01
C ASN A 138 -13.17 -2.61 5.37
N ILE A 139 -12.91 -3.82 5.87
CA ILE A 139 -13.72 -5.00 5.51
C ILE A 139 -15.11 -4.85 6.14
N LEU A 140 -16.13 -4.72 5.30
CA LEU A 140 -17.52 -4.55 5.74
C LEU A 140 -18.28 -5.88 5.78
N HIS A 141 -17.86 -6.86 4.97
CA HIS A 141 -18.52 -8.16 4.85
C HIS A 141 -17.56 -9.31 5.10
N ARG A 142 -18.00 -10.29 5.90
CA ARG A 142 -17.21 -11.49 6.24
C ARG A 142 -16.71 -12.24 4.99
N GLU A 143 -17.50 -12.25 3.93
CA GLU A 143 -17.16 -12.88 2.65
C GLU A 143 -15.92 -12.28 1.98
N GLN A 144 -15.66 -10.97 2.14
CA GLN A 144 -14.46 -10.31 1.63
C GLN A 144 -13.22 -10.85 2.37
N GLY A 145 -13.28 -10.95 3.70
CA GLY A 145 -12.20 -11.51 4.50
C GLY A 145 -11.90 -12.98 4.16
N VAL A 146 -12.95 -13.80 4.00
CA VAL A 146 -12.80 -15.20 3.56
C VAL A 146 -12.19 -15.26 2.16
N ALA A 147 -12.64 -14.42 1.23
CA ALA A 147 -12.11 -14.39 -0.13
C ALA A 147 -10.62 -14.03 -0.19
N LEU A 148 -10.17 -13.06 0.61
CA LEU A 148 -8.76 -12.69 0.70
C LEU A 148 -7.91 -13.86 1.22
N VAL A 149 -8.30 -14.45 2.36
CA VAL A 149 -7.56 -15.54 2.98
C VAL A 149 -7.52 -16.77 2.08
N ASP A 150 -8.65 -17.13 1.46
CA ASP A 150 -8.76 -18.27 0.56
C ASP A 150 -7.79 -18.13 -0.64
N GLN A 151 -7.70 -16.95 -1.27
CA GLN A 151 -6.77 -16.76 -2.40
C GLN A 151 -5.31 -16.76 -1.97
N ILE A 152 -4.96 -16.08 -0.88
CA ILE A 152 -3.58 -16.05 -0.38
C ILE A 152 -3.11 -17.47 -0.01
N LEU A 153 -4.00 -18.31 0.54
CA LEU A 153 -3.68 -19.68 0.90
C LEU A 153 -3.68 -20.65 -0.29
N LYS A 154 -4.53 -20.40 -1.31
CA LYS A 154 -4.58 -21.20 -2.54
C LYS A 154 -3.34 -21.05 -3.42
N GLY A 155 -2.69 -19.89 -3.41
CA GLY A 155 -1.44 -19.64 -4.14
C GLY A 155 -0.18 -20.28 -3.52
N LYS A 156 -0.30 -21.05 -2.43
CA LYS A 156 0.83 -21.63 -1.65
C LYS A 156 0.80 -23.16 -1.52
N ARG A 157 0.17 -23.88 -2.45
CA ARG A 157 0.28 -25.35 -2.53
C ARG A 157 1.07 -25.80 -3.73
#